data_AF-A0A6L7Z295-F1
#
_entry.id   AF-A0A6L7Z295-F1
#
_cell.length_a   1.000
_cell.length_b   1.000
_cell.length_c   1.000
_cell.angle_alpha   90.00
_cell.angle_beta   90.00
_cell.angle_gamma   90.00
#
_symmetry.space_group_name_H-M   'P 1'
#
loop_
_entity.id
_entity.type
_entity.pdbx_description
1 polymer ?
#
loop_
_entity_poly.entity_id
_entity_poly.type
_entity_poly.pdbx_seq_one_letter_code
_entity_poly.pdbx_strand_id
1 'polypeptide(L)' 'IGAEFIEPGCGACIAAGPGITRSPDQVSVSSQNRNFPGRSGPGQLYLVSPYSVAASAVAGRVVGWEPNRPASLLRRPSAH' A
#
# COMPACT_ATOMS: atom_id res chain seq x y z
N ILE A 1 -1.15 -6.77 -14.42
CA ILE A 1 -1.48 -6.70 -12.97
C ILE A 1 -0.75 -7.85 -12.31
N GLY A 2 0.04 -7.58 -11.26
CA GLY A 2 0.98 -8.52 -10.64
C GLY A 2 0.96 -8.38 -9.13
N ALA A 3 -0.09 -8.91 -8.50
CA ALA A 3 -0.17 -9.05 -7.05
C ALA A 3 0.36 -10.43 -6.65
N GLU A 4 1.04 -10.49 -5.51
CA GLU A 4 1.49 -11.74 -4.91
C GLU A 4 0.51 -12.13 -3.80
N PHE A 5 -0.05 -13.33 -3.90
CA PHE A 5 -0.84 -13.92 -2.81
C PHE A 5 0.12 -14.60 -1.84
N ILE A 6 -0.06 -14.30 -0.55
CA ILE A 6 0.74 -14.86 0.53
C ILE A 6 -0.13 -15.71 1.43
N GLU A 7 0.46 -16.73 2.03
CA GLU A 7 -0.22 -17.54 3.05
C GLU A 7 -0.71 -16.65 4.21
N PRO A 8 -1.88 -16.97 4.80
CA PRO A 8 -2.44 -16.18 5.88
C PRO A 8 -1.49 -16.18 7.08
N GLY A 9 -1.18 -14.99 7.58
CA GLY A 9 -0.29 -14.81 8.71
C GLY A 9 -0.02 -13.34 9.00
N CYS A 10 0.73 -13.07 10.07
CA CYS A 10 1.06 -11.70 10.45
C CYS A 10 1.99 -11.02 9.42
N GLY A 11 3.00 -11.72 8.88
CA GLY A 11 3.84 -11.28 7.77
C GLY A 11 4.30 -9.81 7.86
N ALA A 12 4.03 -9.03 6.80
CA ALA A 12 4.37 -7.60 6.72
C ALA A 12 3.85 -6.76 7.90
N CYS A 13 2.72 -7.15 8.50
CA CYS A 13 2.12 -6.43 9.63
C CYS A 13 3.06 -6.39 10.84
N ILE A 14 3.98 -7.33 11.00
CA ILE A 14 4.98 -7.38 12.08
C ILE A 14 6.42 -7.37 11.57
N ALA A 15 6.63 -6.90 10.35
CA ALA A 15 7.92 -6.90 9.69
C ALA A 15 8.57 -8.30 9.50
N ALA A 16 7.77 -9.37 9.43
CA ALA A 16 8.24 -10.77 9.37
C ALA A 16 7.88 -11.48 8.06
N GLY A 17 7.81 -10.75 6.94
CA GLY A 17 7.41 -11.34 5.66
C GLY A 17 7.58 -10.38 4.47
N PRO A 18 7.18 -10.81 3.26
CA PRO A 18 7.18 -9.97 2.07
C PRO A 18 6.24 -8.77 2.24
N GLY A 19 6.53 -7.66 1.55
CA GLY A 19 5.71 -6.43 1.59
C GLY A 19 6.12 -5.41 2.67
N ILE A 20 7.23 -5.64 3.38
CA ILE A 20 7.80 -4.64 4.29
C ILE A 20 8.56 -3.56 3.53
N THR A 21 8.68 -2.39 4.14
CA THR A 21 9.65 -1.39 3.67
C THR A 21 11.07 -1.87 4.00
N ARG A 22 12.06 -1.40 3.22
CA ARG A 22 13.49 -1.74 3.37
C ARG A 22 14.38 -0.53 3.62
N SER A 23 13.88 0.68 3.39
CA SER A 23 14.60 1.93 3.64
C SER A 23 13.69 3.03 4.20
N PRO A 24 14.23 4.03 4.92
CA PRO A 24 13.43 5.08 5.55
C PRO A 24 12.65 5.99 4.58
N ASP A 25 13.12 6.10 3.34
CA ASP A 25 12.52 6.91 2.28
C ASP A 25 11.30 6.22 1.61
N GLN A 26 11.11 4.92 1.85
CA GLN A 26 9.97 4.20 1.29
C GLN A 26 8.65 4.55 1.97
N VAL A 27 7.60 4.67 1.16
CA VAL A 27 6.23 4.85 1.59
C VAL A 27 5.42 3.61 1.25
N SER A 28 4.70 3.06 2.23
CA SER A 28 3.75 1.97 2.03
C SER A 28 2.36 2.30 2.59
N VAL A 29 1.34 1.66 2.02
CA VAL A 29 -0.05 1.73 2.49
C VAL A 29 -0.52 0.33 2.86
N SER A 30 -1.25 0.21 3.97
CA SER A 30 -1.76 -1.08 4.44
C SER A 30 -3.13 -0.91 5.10
N SER A 31 -3.94 -1.96 5.03
CA SER A 31 -5.21 -2.07 5.76
C SER A 31 -5.06 -2.75 7.13
N GLN A 32 -3.84 -2.83 7.67
CA GLN A 32 -3.60 -3.26 9.04
C GLN A 32 -4.04 -2.20 10.07
N ASN A 33 -4.02 -2.55 11.36
CA ASN A 33 -4.54 -1.68 12.43
C ASN A 33 -3.49 -0.82 13.14
N ARG A 34 -2.19 -1.00 12.86
CA ARG A 34 -1.11 -0.35 13.61
C ARG A 34 0.04 0.08 12.69
N ASN A 35 0.56 1.29 12.89
CA ASN A 35 1.64 1.87 12.10
C ASN A 35 2.66 2.67 12.93
N PHE A 36 2.90 2.29 14.18
CA PHE A 36 3.98 2.92 14.94
C PHE A 36 5.34 2.75 14.24
N PRO A 37 6.30 3.69 14.41
CA PRO A 37 7.58 3.66 13.71
C PRO A 37 8.30 2.30 13.84
N GLY A 38 8.79 1.77 12.72
CA GLY A 38 9.48 0.46 12.66
C GLY A 38 8.57 -0.76 12.58
N ARG A 39 7.24 -0.63 12.68
CA ARG A 39 6.32 -1.79 12.75
C ARG A 39 6.35 -2.70 11.52
N SER A 40 6.47 -2.12 10.33
CA SER A 40 6.42 -2.83 9.04
C SER A 40 7.66 -2.52 8.18
N GLY A 41 8.80 -2.38 8.86
CA GLY A 41 10.07 -1.94 8.29
C GLY A 41 10.39 -0.48 8.63
N PRO A 42 11.54 0.03 8.15
CA PRO A 42 12.10 1.33 8.50
C PRO A 42 11.41 2.53 7.82
N GLY A 43 10.56 2.30 6.82
CA GLY A 43 9.88 3.35 6.06
C GLY A 43 8.59 3.87 6.71
N GLN A 44 7.89 4.72 5.97
CA GLN A 44 6.64 5.34 6.38
C GLN A 44 5.45 4.43 6.03
N LEU A 45 4.61 4.15 7.03
CA LEU A 45 3.41 3.32 6.86
C LEU A 45 2.13 4.12 7.12
N TYR A 46 1.26 4.18 6.12
CA TYR A 46 -0.06 4.80 6.22
C TYR A 46 -1.17 3.74 6.31
N LEU A 47 -2.08 3.92 7.26
CA LEU A 47 -3.26 3.06 7.40
C LEU A 47 -4.40 3.61 6.54
N VAL A 48 -4.92 2.78 5.64
CA VAL A 48 -6.03 3.14 4.76
C VAL A 48 -6.98 1.95 4.58
N SER A 49 -8.19 2.18 4.08
CA SER A 49 -9.15 1.09 3.81
C SER A 49 -8.63 0.13 2.73
N PRO A 50 -9.08 -1.13 2.69
CA PRO A 50 -8.71 -2.07 1.63
C PRO A 50 -8.93 -1.52 0.21
N TYR A 51 -10.00 -0.75 0.01
CA TYR A 51 -10.29 -0.09 -1.26
C TYR A 51 -9.25 0.97 -1.63
N SER A 52 -8.83 1.79 -0.65
CA SER A 52 -7.78 2.79 -0.87
C SER A 52 -6.40 2.17 -1.07
N VAL A 53 -6.10 1.01 -0.45
CA VAL A 53 -4.89 0.22 -0.77
C VAL A 53 -4.92 -0.19 -2.24
N ALA A 54 -6.01 -0.80 -2.70
CA ALA A 54 -6.16 -1.23 -4.10
C ALA A 54 -6.08 -0.04 -5.08
N ALA A 55 -6.76 1.08 -4.78
CA ALA A 55 -6.70 2.28 -5.60
C ALA A 55 -5.27 2.86 -5.68
N SER A 56 -4.56 2.90 -4.56
CA SER A 56 -3.18 3.39 -4.49
C SER A 56 -2.21 2.48 -5.25
N ALA A 57 -2.39 1.15 -5.16
CA ALA A 57 -1.59 0.17 -5.91
C ALA A 57 -1.75 0.34 -7.43
N VAL A 58 -2.95 0.67 -7.91
CA VAL A 58 -3.19 0.98 -9.33
C VAL A 58 -2.65 2.35 -9.73
N ALA A 59 -2.77 3.34 -8.84
CA ALA A 59 -2.37 4.73 -9.11
C ALA A 59 -0.85 4.98 -9.03
N GLY A 60 -0.11 4.11 -8.33
CA GLY A 60 1.33 4.27 -8.06
C GLY A 60 1.66 5.39 -7.07
N ARG A 61 0.65 5.88 -6.32
CA ARG A 61 0.77 6.92 -5.28
C ARG A 61 -0.37 6.77 -4.28
N VAL A 62 -0.24 7.36 -3.10
CA VAL A 62 -1.30 7.35 -2.09
C VAL A 62 -2.52 8.12 -2.61
N VAL A 63 -3.66 7.45 -2.74
CA VAL A 63 -4.94 8.05 -3.15
C VAL A 63 -6.09 7.46 -2.32
N GLY A 64 -7.12 8.28 -2.08
CA GLY A 64 -8.39 7.80 -1.53
C GLY A 64 -9.22 7.10 -2.60
N TRP A 65 -9.91 6.03 -2.20
CA TRP A 65 -10.97 5.43 -3.01
C TRP A 65 -12.26 6.25 -2.91
N GLU A 66 -12.97 6.36 -4.04
CA GLU A 66 -14.30 6.98 -4.12
C GLU A 66 -15.24 6.07 -4.93
N PRO A 67 -16.52 5.95 -4.53
CA PRO A 67 -17.52 5.24 -5.31
C PRO A 67 -17.64 5.82 -6.72
N ASN A 68 -17.84 4.94 -7.72
CA ASN A 68 -18.06 5.30 -9.12
C ASN A 68 -16.93 6.07 -9.83
N ARG A 69 -15.76 6.26 -9.20
CA ARG A 69 -14.58 6.81 -9.88
C ARG A 69 -14.00 5.75 -10.83
N PRO A 70 -13.97 5.96 -12.16
CA PRO A 70 -13.41 4.99 -13.08
C PRO A 70 -11.90 4.82 -12.87
N ALA A 71 -11.42 3.58 -12.96
CA ALA A 71 -10.02 3.24 -12.74
C ALA A 71 -9.05 3.94 -13.72
N SER A 72 -9.54 4.34 -14.90
CA SER A 72 -8.78 5.15 -15.86
C SER A 72 -8.32 6.49 -15.27
N LEU A 73 -9.07 7.07 -14.34
CA LEU A 73 -8.72 8.33 -13.67
C LEU A 73 -7.72 8.15 -12.51
N LEU A 74 -7.40 6.92 -12.11
CA LEU A 74 -6.39 6.65 -11.09
C LEU A 74 -4.97 6.71 -11.66
N ARG A 75 -4.80 6.29 -12.93
CA ARG A 75 -3.53 6.30 -13.63
C ARG A 75 -3.13 7.74 -13.93
N ARG A 76 -1.85 8.08 -13.75
CA ARG A 76 -1.31 9.34 -14.27
C ARG A 76 -1.46 9.33 -15.81
N PRO A 77 -1.87 10.43 -16.45
CA PRO A 77 -1.58 10.59 -17.87
C PRO A 77 -0.06 10.46 -18.06
N SER A 78 0.34 9.74 -19.10
CA SER A 78 1.76 9.57 -19.46
C SER A 78 2.41 10.95 -19.48
N ALA A 79 3.35 11.21 -18.57
CA ALA A 79 4.21 12.37 -18.69
C ALA A 79 5.09 12.11 -19.91
N HIS A 80 4.83 12.84 -20.99
CA HIS A 80 5.79 13.01 -22.08
C HIS A 80 6.96 13.87 -21.59
#